data_AF-A0AA39N691-F1
#
_entry.id   AF-A0AA39N691-F1
#
_cell.length_a   1.000
_cell.length_b   1.000
_cell.length_c   1.000
_cell.angle_alpha   90.00
_cell.angle_beta   90.00
_cell.angle_gamma   90.00
#
_symmetry.space_group_name_H-M   'P 1'
#
loop_
_entity.id
_entity.type
_entity.pdbx_description
1 polymer ?
#
loop_
_entity_poly.entity_id
_entity_poly.type
_entity_poly.pdbx_seq_one_letter_code
_entity_poly.pdbx_strand_id
1 'polypeptide(L)'
;KGVAASVALTRLSSSASGMPHRFIRRLCTSLVAPRMDYGLGVWYNPVRVGESRRKGSVGFATKLAKPQRLACRVAVGGLRSTATEALDIHANLLP
;
A
#
# COMPACT_ATOMS: atom_id res chain seq x y z
N LYS A 1 -5.04 -7.60 -8.60
CA LYS A 1 -3.76 -8.32 -8.42
C LYS A 1 -2.95 -7.83 -7.20
N GLY A 2 -2.80 -6.52 -6.94
CA GLY A 2 -2.10 -6.00 -5.75
C GLY A 2 -2.69 -6.43 -4.39
N VAL A 3 -4.03 -6.51 -4.27
CA VAL A 3 -4.71 -6.95 -3.04
C VAL A 3 -4.31 -8.38 -2.63
N ALA A 4 -4.23 -9.32 -3.57
CA ALA A 4 -3.84 -10.70 -3.28
C ALA A 4 -2.41 -10.80 -2.73
N ALA A 5 -1.47 -10.01 -3.28
CA ALA A 5 -0.10 -9.95 -2.77
C ALA A 5 -0.05 -9.36 -1.35
N SER A 6 -0.81 -8.30 -1.09
CA SER A 6 -0.86 -7.70 0.25
C SER A 6 -1.49 -8.63 1.29
N VAL A 7 -2.51 -9.42 0.93
CA VAL A 7 -3.14 -10.41 1.83
C VAL A 7 -2.21 -11.59 2.11
N ALA A 8 -1.46 -12.06 1.11
CA ALA A 8 -0.44 -13.09 1.31
C ALA A 8 0.65 -12.62 2.29
N LEU A 9 1.07 -11.35 2.19
CA LEU A 9 2.01 -10.74 3.12
C LEU A 9 1.47 -10.70 4.55
N THR A 10 0.19 -10.34 4.75
CA THR A 10 -0.44 -10.36 6.09
C THR A 10 -0.48 -11.77 6.70
N ARG A 11 -0.64 -12.81 5.88
CA ARG A 11 -0.61 -14.20 6.35
C ARG A 11 0.80 -14.63 6.76
N LEU A 12 1.81 -14.21 5.99
CA LEU A 12 3.23 -14.48 6.30
C LEU A 12 3.74 -13.71 7.53
N SER A 13 3.09 -12.61 7.90
CA SER A 13 3.41 -11.84 9.11
C SER A 13 2.70 -12.34 10.38
N SER A 14 1.92 -13.42 10.31
CA SER A 14 1.17 -13.93 11.46
C SER A 14 2.09 -14.42 12.56
N SER A 15 1.83 -14.01 13.81
CA SER A 15 2.67 -14.25 14.99
C SER A 15 2.91 -15.73 15.33
N ALA A 16 2.06 -16.64 14.84
CA ALA A 16 2.18 -18.08 15.11
C ALA A 16 3.29 -18.77 14.30
N SER A 17 3.69 -18.22 13.15
CA SER A 17 4.70 -18.80 12.24
C SER A 17 5.32 -17.70 11.36
N GLY A 18 5.55 -16.52 11.93
CA GLY A 18 5.84 -15.31 11.19
C GLY A 18 7.32 -15.17 10.81
N MET A 19 7.57 -14.69 9.59
CA MET A 19 8.92 -14.33 9.15
C MET A 19 9.43 -13.10 9.95
N PRO A 20 10.73 -12.99 10.25
CA PRO A 20 11.28 -11.79 10.88
C PRO A 20 10.92 -10.53 10.11
N HIS A 21 10.60 -9.45 10.84
CA HIS A 21 10.10 -8.19 10.28
C HIS A 21 10.94 -7.63 9.12
N ARG A 22 12.27 -7.81 9.18
CA ARG A 22 13.21 -7.45 8.10
C ARG A 22 12.88 -8.08 6.74
N PHE A 23 12.43 -9.33 6.72
CA PHE A 23 12.09 -10.04 5.49
C PHE A 23 10.72 -9.64 4.97
N ILE A 24 9.77 -9.37 5.86
CA ILE A 24 8.44 -8.86 5.50
C ILE A 24 8.57 -7.49 4.83
N ARG A 25 9.39 -6.61 5.38
CA ARG A 25 9.67 -5.30 4.78
C ARG A 25 10.26 -5.45 3.38
N ARG A 26 11.26 -6.32 3.22
CA ARG A 26 11.91 -6.58 1.93
C ARG A 26 10.93 -7.14 0.89
N LEU A 27 10.07 -8.08 1.28
CA LEU A 27 9.00 -8.62 0.43
C LEU A 27 7.98 -7.55 0.03
N CYS A 28 7.62 -6.66 0.94
CA CYS A 28 6.72 -5.55 0.64
C CYS A 28 7.31 -4.64 -0.45
N THR A 29 8.57 -4.23 -0.29
CA THR A 29 9.27 -3.36 -1.25
C THR A 29 9.51 -4.06 -2.59
N SER A 30 9.86 -5.36 -2.59
CA SER A 30 10.21 -6.07 -3.83
C SER A 30 9.03 -6.61 -4.62
N LEU A 31 7.89 -6.90 -3.95
CA LEU A 31 6.75 -7.58 -4.59
C LEU A 31 5.54 -6.66 -4.73
N VAL A 32 5.24 -5.89 -3.68
CA VAL A 32 4.02 -5.09 -3.62
C VAL A 32 4.20 -3.79 -4.39
N ALA A 33 5.33 -3.09 -4.20
CA ALA A 33 5.60 -1.83 -4.88
C ALA A 33 5.62 -1.97 -6.42
N PRO A 34 6.36 -2.90 -7.05
CA PRO A 34 6.39 -3.00 -8.51
C PRO A 34 5.03 -3.39 -9.12
N ARG A 35 4.22 -4.17 -8.39
CA ARG A 35 2.87 -4.54 -8.83
C ARG A 35 1.85 -3.41 -8.72
N MET A 36 2.07 -2.47 -7.80
CA MET A 36 1.27 -1.24 -7.70
C MET A 36 1.72 -0.22 -8.73
N ASP A 37 3.03 -0.09 -8.93
CA ASP A 37 3.64 0.88 -9.84
C ASP A 37 3.24 0.64 -11.30
N TYR A 38 3.20 -0.63 -11.73
CA TYR A 38 2.63 -0.98 -13.05
C TYR A 38 1.17 -0.53 -13.19
N GLY A 39 0.38 -0.63 -12.13
CA GLY A 39 -1.00 -0.17 -12.15
C GLY A 39 -1.09 1.36 -12.20
N LEU A 40 -0.15 2.05 -11.57
CA LEU A 40 -0.08 3.51 -11.57
C LEU A 40 0.18 4.00 -13.00
N GLY A 41 1.23 3.51 -13.67
CA GLY A 41 1.58 3.97 -15.02
C GLY A 41 0.49 3.78 -16.08
N VAL A 42 -0.37 2.77 -15.94
CA VAL A 42 -1.41 2.46 -16.93
C VAL A 42 -2.74 3.19 -16.68
N TRP A 43 -3.12 3.42 -15.41
CA TRP A 43 -4.47 3.90 -15.06
C TRP A 43 -4.50 5.19 -14.23
N TYR A 44 -3.34 5.70 -13.81
CA TYR A 44 -3.27 6.92 -13.03
C TYR A 44 -3.27 8.15 -13.94
N ASN A 45 -4.30 8.98 -13.80
CA ASN A 45 -4.33 10.33 -14.31
C ASN A 45 -4.35 11.26 -13.08
N PRO A 46 -3.40 12.22 -12.95
CA PRO A 46 -3.24 13.05 -11.76
C PRO A 46 -4.57 13.63 -11.28
N VAL A 47 -4.89 13.37 -10.02
CA VAL A 47 -6.10 13.89 -9.39
C VAL A 47 -5.92 15.40 -9.20
N ARG A 48 -6.62 16.19 -10.01
CA ARG A 48 -6.66 17.64 -9.86
C ARG A 48 -7.78 17.99 -8.90
N VAL A 49 -7.45 18.70 -7.83
CA VAL A 49 -8.43 19.26 -6.91
C VAL A 49 -8.99 20.51 -7.58
N GLY A 50 -10.17 20.39 -8.19
CA GLY A 50 -10.94 21.54 -8.66
C GLY A 50 -11.82 22.12 -7.54
N GLU A 51 -12.41 23.28 -7.80
CA GLU A 51 -13.18 24.09 -6.84
C GLU A 51 -14.40 23.37 -6.23
N SER A 52 -15.04 22.44 -6.95
CA SER A 52 -16.20 21.69 -6.44
C SER A 52 -16.07 20.17 -6.42
N ARG A 53 -15.13 19.60 -7.19
CA ARG A 53 -14.96 18.15 -7.30
C ARG A 53 -13.55 17.76 -7.69
N ARG A 54 -13.01 16.72 -7.04
CA ARG A 54 -11.76 16.07 -7.48
C ARG A 54 -12.00 15.44 -8.85
N LYS A 55 -11.24 15.87 -9.86
CA LYS A 55 -11.31 15.35 -11.24
C LYS A 55 -10.08 14.48 -11.52
N GLY A 56 -10.26 13.41 -12.28
CA GLY A 56 -9.20 12.44 -12.63
C GLY A 56 -9.51 11.02 -12.16
N SER A 57 -8.47 10.20 -12.01
CA SER A 57 -8.58 8.78 -11.63
C SER A 57 -8.83 8.57 -10.12
N VAL A 58 -9.73 9.34 -9.52
CA VAL A 58 -9.99 9.36 -8.06
C VAL A 58 -10.42 7.98 -7.53
N GLY A 59 -11.32 7.31 -8.27
CA GLY A 59 -11.78 5.97 -7.94
C GLY A 59 -10.67 4.92 -8.02
N PHE A 60 -9.74 5.06 -8.96
CA PHE A 60 -8.60 4.18 -9.10
C PHE A 60 -7.58 4.42 -7.98
N ALA A 61 -7.25 5.69 -7.68
CA ALA A 61 -6.38 6.06 -6.56
C ALA A 61 -6.92 5.51 -5.22
N THR A 62 -8.23 5.63 -4.99
CA THR A 62 -8.89 5.09 -3.78
C THR A 62 -8.80 3.56 -3.73
N LYS A 63 -8.89 2.88 -4.87
CA LYS A 63 -8.74 1.42 -4.96
C LYS A 63 -7.29 0.98 -4.74
N LEU A 64 -6.30 1.78 -5.14
CA LEU A 64 -4.87 1.49 -4.97
C LEU A 64 -4.39 1.79 -3.53
N ALA A 65 -4.95 2.80 -2.89
CA ALA A 65 -4.64 3.16 -1.51
C ALA A 65 -4.96 2.03 -0.50
N LYS A 66 -6.01 1.23 -0.76
CA LYS A 66 -6.40 0.10 0.11
C LYS A 66 -5.31 -0.97 0.25
N PRO A 67 -4.80 -1.59 -0.84
CA PRO A 67 -3.73 -2.57 -0.74
C PRO A 67 -2.41 -1.94 -0.29
N GLN A 68 -2.12 -0.68 -0.63
CA GLN A 68 -0.93 0.04 -0.14
C GLN A 68 -0.96 0.14 1.38
N ARG A 69 -2.05 0.68 1.94
CA ARG A 69 -2.24 0.79 3.39
C ARG A 69 -2.10 -0.55 4.10
N LEU A 70 -2.63 -1.63 3.51
CA LEU A 70 -2.54 -2.97 4.09
C LEU A 70 -1.09 -3.49 4.08
N ALA A 71 -0.35 -3.23 3.01
CA ALA A 71 1.07 -3.53 2.90
C ALA A 71 1.91 -2.72 3.90
N CYS A 72 1.71 -1.40 4.00
CA CYS A 72 2.41 -0.53 4.95
C CYS A 72 2.15 -0.97 6.39
N ARG A 73 0.90 -1.33 6.72
CA ARG A 73 0.55 -1.83 8.05
C ARG A 73 1.35 -3.08 8.42
N VAL A 74 1.46 -4.03 7.48
CA VAL A 74 2.21 -5.27 7.69
C VAL A 74 3.72 -5.02 7.72
N ALA A 75 4.21 -4.13 6.86
CA ALA A 75 5.64 -3.81 6.75
C ALA A 75 6.18 -2.98 7.92
N VAL A 76 5.35 -2.17 8.57
CA VAL A 76 5.71 -1.35 9.74
C VAL A 76 5.25 -1.99 11.05
N GLY A 77 4.33 -2.97 10.99
CA GLY A 77 3.70 -3.54 12.19
C GLY A 77 2.68 -2.60 12.84
N GLY A 78 2.13 -1.64 12.06
CA GLY A 78 1.21 -0.62 12.56
C GLY A 78 -0.17 -1.15 12.96
N LEU A 79 -0.86 -0.41 13.82
CA LEU A 79 -2.23 -0.72 14.23
C LEU A 79 -3.24 -0.36 13.13
N ARG A 80 -4.46 -0.90 13.22
CA ARG A 80 -5.55 -0.60 12.27
C ARG A 80 -5.96 0.88 12.31
N SER A 81 -5.80 1.53 13.46
CA SER A 81 -6.12 2.94 13.72
C SER A 81 -5.03 3.92 13.28
N THR A 82 -3.84 3.45 12.93
CA THR A 82 -2.74 4.35 12.51
C THR A 82 -3.11 5.08 11.21
N ALA A 83 -2.82 6.38 11.18
CA ALA A 83 -3.01 7.22 10.00
C ALA A 83 -2.20 6.69 8.82
N THR A 84 -2.79 6.69 7.62
CA THR A 84 -2.14 6.16 6.41
C THR A 84 -0.88 6.94 6.08
N GLU A 85 -0.92 8.28 6.20
CA GLU A 85 0.23 9.15 5.95
C GLU A 85 1.41 8.83 6.88
N ALA A 86 1.14 8.59 8.17
CA ALA A 86 2.17 8.20 9.11
C ALA A 86 2.78 6.82 8.77
N LEU A 87 1.95 5.88 8.30
CA LEU A 87 2.43 4.56 7.85
C LEU A 87 3.28 4.65 6.58
N ASP A 88 2.89 5.51 5.62
CA ASP A 88 3.62 5.70 4.38
C ASP A 88 4.99 6.36 4.63
N ILE A 89 5.03 7.37 5.51
CA ILE A 89 6.28 8.01 5.97
C ILE A 89 7.20 6.97 6.63
N HIS A 90 6.68 6.16 7.56
CA HIS A 90 7.49 5.11 8.21
C HIS A 90 7.92 3.98 7.27
N ALA A 91 7.13 3.71 6.22
CA ALA A 91 7.46 2.72 5.21
C ALA A 91 8.39 3.26 4.12
N ASN A 92 8.73 4.56 4.12
CA ASN A 92 9.41 5.28 3.03
C ASN A 92 8.71 5.06 1.67
N LEU A 93 7.38 5.02 1.67
CA LEU A 93 6.57 4.94 0.45
C LEU A 93 6.10 6.34 0.08
N LEU A 94 6.18 6.66 -1.21
CA LEU A 94 5.67 7.93 -1.75
C LEU A 94 4.12 7.91 -1.70
N PRO A 95 3.48 9.01 -1.26
CA PRO A 95 2.02 9.14 -1.23
C PRO A 95 1.37 9.27 -2.61
#